data_AF-A0A5C5FMH3-F1
#
_entry.id   AF-A0A5C5FMH3-F1
#
_cell.length_a   1.000
_cell.length_b   1.000
_cell.length_c   1.000
_cell.angle_alpha   90.00
_cell.angle_beta   90.00
_cell.angle_gamma   90.00
#
_symmetry.space_group_name_H-M   'P 1'
#
loop_
_entity.id
_entity.type
_entity.pdbx_description
1 polymer ?
#
loop_
_entity_poly.entity_id
_entity_poly.type
_entity_poly.pdbx_seq_one_letter_code
_entity_poly.pdbx_strand_id
1 'polypeptide(L)'
;MVESGQITHWLIKAEPETRIEKGVNVRFSIDDLERNKTTTWEGVRNHEAKKLLKNEMKRGHECLFYASNCKVPGVTGLARVSKEGYPDFNAWDPKHPYYDPKSKESNPTWFMVDVEFVAKLEHLVPLSLLQALATLASSSPSPSSASSSPDPALPTSLSYLTPIHLRAIASSALIRRGRLSVQPVEDDFFEAVKLLGEQGGWEDWESAKEKKGRKAAAAKAGKGKAKADDEEGEGEKEDKPATKPSKARTGSRAKGEGQAKKAPEMEEGAAGGASDDEVTTGGKRGAKTAGTRSSKRLRGGS
;
A
#
# COMPACT_ATOMS: atom_id res chain seq x y z
N MET A 1 -18.28 -13.32 -26.90
CA MET A 1 -17.01 -13.30 -26.15
C MET A 1 -17.12 -12.11 -25.22
N VAL A 2 -17.18 -12.32 -23.91
CA VAL A 2 -17.17 -11.21 -22.95
C VAL A 2 -15.72 -10.74 -22.91
N GLU A 3 -15.44 -9.55 -23.43
CA GLU A 3 -14.13 -8.92 -23.25
C GLU A 3 -13.88 -8.84 -21.74
N SER A 4 -12.74 -9.41 -21.31
CA SER A 4 -12.23 -9.17 -19.97
C SER A 4 -12.10 -7.67 -19.78
N GLY A 5 -12.97 -7.09 -18.93
CA GLY A 5 -12.98 -5.66 -18.66
C GLY A 5 -11.57 -5.18 -18.32
N GLN A 6 -11.12 -4.13 -19.00
CA GLN A 6 -9.81 -3.55 -18.73
C GLN A 6 -9.80 -3.03 -17.29
N ILE A 7 -8.77 -3.38 -16.51
CA ILE A 7 -8.65 -2.95 -15.11
C ILE A 7 -8.32 -1.46 -15.08
N THR A 8 -9.27 -0.65 -14.68
CA THR A 8 -9.13 0.81 -14.55
C THR A 8 -8.95 1.26 -13.09
N HIS A 9 -9.15 0.36 -12.13
CA HIS A 9 -9.05 0.64 -10.70
C HIS A 9 -7.87 -0.07 -10.05
N TRP A 10 -7.24 0.61 -9.07
CA TRP A 10 -6.06 0.12 -8.36
C TRP A 10 -6.18 0.34 -6.86
N LEU A 11 -5.35 -0.36 -6.09
CA LEU A 11 -5.10 -0.06 -4.68
C LEU A 11 -3.62 0.17 -4.48
N ILE A 12 -3.27 1.29 -3.85
CA ILE A 12 -1.89 1.67 -3.54
C ILE A 12 -1.73 1.84 -2.03
N LYS A 13 -0.69 1.22 -1.45
CA LYS A 13 -0.43 1.25 -0.01
C LYS A 13 0.63 2.28 0.35
N ALA A 14 0.35 3.08 1.37
CA ALA A 14 1.31 3.97 2.02
C ALA A 14 1.24 3.80 3.55
N GLU A 15 2.23 4.33 4.26
CA GLU A 15 2.32 4.22 5.71
C GLU A 15 2.11 5.59 6.35
N PRO A 16 0.99 5.84 7.05
CA PRO A 16 0.67 7.18 7.57
C PRO A 16 1.39 7.52 8.88
N GLU A 17 1.95 6.51 9.56
CA GLU A 17 2.70 6.65 10.81
C GLU A 17 4.21 6.72 10.53
N THR A 18 4.99 7.18 11.51
CA THR A 18 6.45 7.31 11.35
C THR A 18 7.09 5.93 11.22
N ARG A 19 7.84 5.72 10.14
CA ARG A 19 8.73 4.58 9.96
C ARG A 19 10.05 5.03 9.37
N ILE A 20 11.14 4.58 9.97
CA ILE A 20 12.49 4.91 9.51
C ILE A 20 13.01 3.78 8.61
N GLU A 21 13.33 4.10 7.36
CA GLU A 21 14.00 3.23 6.39
C GLU A 21 15.37 3.84 6.10
N LYS A 22 16.47 3.12 6.40
CA LYS A 22 17.86 3.60 6.22
C LYS A 22 18.11 5.03 6.73
N GLY A 23 17.50 5.41 7.86
CA GLY A 23 17.66 6.73 8.46
C GLY A 23 16.72 7.82 7.93
N VAL A 24 15.85 7.50 6.97
CA VAL A 24 14.87 8.43 6.39
C VAL A 24 13.46 8.06 6.84
N ASN A 25 12.67 9.05 7.24
CA ASN A 25 11.25 8.84 7.54
C ASN A 25 10.44 8.72 6.24
N VAL A 26 9.82 7.57 6.03
CA VAL A 26 9.04 7.25 4.82
C VAL A 26 7.53 7.39 5.02
N ARG A 27 7.11 8.07 6.09
CA ARG A 27 5.71 8.40 6.38
C ARG A 27 5.08 9.14 5.20
N PHE A 28 3.94 8.63 4.73
CA PHE A 28 3.10 9.30 3.76
C PHE A 28 1.62 8.91 3.95
N SER A 29 0.77 9.92 4.19
CA SER A 29 -0.68 9.77 4.42
C SER A 29 -1.50 10.43 3.32
N ILE A 30 -2.82 10.16 3.28
CA ILE A 30 -3.72 10.85 2.35
C ILE A 30 -3.73 12.37 2.55
N ASP A 31 -3.52 12.85 3.78
CA ASP A 31 -3.42 14.28 4.08
C ASP A 31 -2.15 14.90 3.47
N ASP A 32 -1.05 14.12 3.40
CA ASP A 32 0.16 14.56 2.71
C ASP A 32 -0.10 14.66 1.19
N LEU A 33 -0.81 13.69 0.60
CA LEU A 33 -1.19 13.74 -0.82
C LEU A 33 -2.15 14.91 -1.11
N GLU A 34 -3.14 15.15 -0.26
CA GLU A 34 -4.06 16.29 -0.37
C GLU A 34 -3.33 17.63 -0.37
N ARG A 35 -2.31 17.79 0.49
CA ARG A 35 -1.45 18.99 0.51
C ARG A 35 -0.59 19.10 -0.74
N ASN A 36 0.03 18.00 -1.17
CA ASN A 36 0.95 17.99 -2.30
C ASN A 36 0.23 18.10 -3.66
N LYS A 37 -1.07 17.78 -3.71
CA LYS A 37 -1.92 17.66 -4.91
C LYS A 37 -1.51 16.53 -5.85
N THR A 38 -0.21 16.38 -6.12
CA THR A 38 0.37 15.31 -6.92
C THR A 38 1.68 14.86 -6.28
N THR A 39 1.97 13.56 -6.35
CA THR A 39 3.24 13.00 -5.89
C THR A 39 3.72 11.89 -6.83
N THR A 40 5.03 11.67 -6.84
CA THR A 40 5.63 10.48 -7.45
C THR A 40 5.41 9.28 -6.53
N TRP A 41 4.85 8.18 -7.05
CA TRP A 41 4.62 6.94 -6.31
C TRP A 41 5.85 6.03 -6.36
N GLU A 42 6.89 6.46 -5.67
CA GLU A 42 8.22 5.90 -5.73
C GLU A 42 8.45 4.78 -4.69
N GLY A 43 9.65 4.18 -4.67
CA GLY A 43 10.03 3.23 -3.61
C GLY A 43 9.43 1.82 -3.71
N VAL A 44 8.70 1.48 -4.78
CA VAL A 44 8.19 0.13 -4.98
C VAL A 44 9.33 -0.82 -5.35
N ARG A 45 9.63 -1.77 -4.45
CA ARG A 45 10.72 -2.77 -4.59
C ARG A 45 10.22 -4.22 -4.68
N ASN A 46 8.96 -4.41 -5.06
CA ASN A 46 8.40 -5.72 -5.37
C ASN A 46 8.29 -5.88 -6.90
N HIS A 47 8.83 -6.98 -7.45
CA HIS A 47 8.88 -7.19 -8.91
C HIS A 47 7.51 -7.31 -9.57
N GLU A 48 6.51 -7.85 -8.89
CA GLU A 48 5.14 -7.94 -9.39
C GLU A 48 4.48 -6.56 -9.38
N ALA A 49 4.51 -5.87 -8.24
CA ALA A 49 3.96 -4.51 -8.11
C ALA A 49 4.57 -3.56 -9.14
N LYS A 50 5.89 -3.65 -9.36
CA LYS A 50 6.59 -2.89 -10.39
C LYS A 50 6.05 -3.16 -11.80
N LYS A 51 5.77 -4.42 -12.15
CA LYS A 51 5.21 -4.75 -13.47
C LYS A 51 3.86 -4.07 -13.67
N LEU A 52 3.02 -4.03 -12.63
CA LEU A 52 1.73 -3.33 -12.65
C LEU A 52 1.91 -1.83 -12.87
N LEU A 53 2.78 -1.18 -12.10
CA LEU A 53 3.12 0.25 -12.27
C LEU A 53 3.60 0.56 -13.69
N LYS A 54 4.52 -0.27 -14.22
CA LYS A 54 5.17 -0.05 -15.50
C LYS A 54 4.21 -0.24 -16.68
N ASN A 55 3.45 -1.33 -16.68
CA ASN A 55 2.78 -1.81 -17.89
C ASN A 55 1.27 -1.51 -17.88
N GLU A 56 0.64 -1.58 -16.71
CA GLU A 56 -0.82 -1.70 -16.61
C GLU A 56 -1.49 -0.40 -16.13
N MET A 57 -0.86 0.35 -15.22
CA MET A 57 -1.42 1.62 -14.74
C MET A 57 -1.35 2.70 -15.82
N LYS A 58 -2.52 3.21 -16.24
CA LYS A 58 -2.67 4.27 -17.24
C LYS A 58 -3.17 5.55 -16.64
N ARG A 59 -2.91 6.66 -17.33
CA ARG A 59 -3.38 7.98 -16.91
C ARG A 59 -4.90 7.98 -16.81
N GLY A 60 -5.44 8.52 -15.72
CA GLY A 60 -6.86 8.55 -15.45
C GLY A 60 -7.39 7.36 -14.63
N HIS A 61 -6.61 6.28 -14.48
CA HIS A 61 -6.99 5.17 -13.61
C HIS A 61 -7.12 5.61 -12.14
N GLU A 62 -8.19 5.19 -11.48
CA GLU A 62 -8.47 5.55 -10.10
C GLU A 62 -7.82 4.58 -9.12
N CYS A 63 -7.48 5.08 -7.93
CA CYS A 63 -6.72 4.37 -6.92
C CYS A 63 -7.39 4.50 -5.55
N LEU A 64 -7.66 3.37 -4.89
CA LEU A 64 -7.92 3.32 -3.46
C LEU A 64 -6.59 3.60 -2.71
N PHE A 65 -6.55 4.67 -1.93
CA PHE A 65 -5.39 5.03 -1.10
C PHE A 65 -5.48 4.31 0.25
N TYR A 66 -4.63 3.30 0.43
CA TYR A 66 -4.66 2.41 1.58
C TYR A 66 -3.58 2.76 2.61
N ALA A 67 -4.01 3.09 3.82
CA ALA A 67 -3.15 3.22 4.99
C ALA A 67 -2.75 1.84 5.51
N SER A 68 -1.46 1.53 5.43
CA SER A 68 -0.86 0.27 5.87
C SER A 68 0.08 0.48 7.06
N ASN A 69 0.41 -0.60 7.75
CA ASN A 69 1.37 -0.61 8.86
C ASN A 69 1.12 0.49 9.92
N CYS A 70 -0.15 0.69 10.27
CA CYS A 70 -0.58 1.66 11.27
C CYS A 70 -1.59 1.00 12.22
N LYS A 71 -1.98 1.71 13.29
CA LYS A 71 -2.91 1.19 14.30
C LYS A 71 -4.24 0.73 13.71
N VAL A 72 -4.77 1.46 12.72
CA VAL A 72 -6.03 1.16 12.04
C VAL A 72 -5.79 1.15 10.53
N PRO A 73 -5.38 0.00 9.96
CA PRO A 73 -5.13 -0.09 8.53
C PRO A 73 -6.45 -0.13 7.75
N GLY A 74 -6.50 0.51 6.60
CA GLY A 74 -7.73 0.65 5.83
C GLY A 74 -7.62 1.62 4.66
N VAL A 75 -8.70 1.77 3.90
CA VAL A 75 -8.78 2.75 2.81
C VAL A 75 -9.18 4.10 3.39
N THR A 76 -8.41 5.13 3.05
CA THR A 76 -8.54 6.49 3.63
C THR A 76 -8.95 7.54 2.63
N GLY A 77 -8.85 7.25 1.33
CA GLY A 77 -9.12 8.21 0.28
C GLY A 77 -9.00 7.60 -1.11
N LEU A 78 -9.18 8.48 -2.09
CA LEU A 78 -9.08 8.22 -3.51
C LEU A 78 -7.94 9.07 -4.10
N ALA A 79 -7.22 8.46 -5.03
CA ALA A 79 -6.21 9.09 -5.87
C ALA A 79 -6.44 8.71 -7.33
N ARG A 80 -5.74 9.36 -8.25
CA ARG A 80 -5.81 9.05 -9.69
C ARG A 80 -4.42 9.09 -10.31
N VAL A 81 -4.13 8.19 -11.24
CA VAL A 81 -2.85 8.21 -11.97
C VAL A 81 -2.81 9.42 -12.89
N SER A 82 -1.87 10.34 -12.64
CA SER A 82 -1.67 11.54 -13.45
C SER A 82 -0.57 11.36 -14.50
N LYS A 83 0.36 10.40 -14.29
CA LYS A 83 1.41 10.01 -15.24
C LYS A 83 1.67 8.50 -15.21
N GLU A 84 1.74 7.88 -16.39
CA GLU A 84 1.99 6.44 -16.55
C GLU A 84 3.42 6.02 -16.16
N GLY A 85 3.66 4.70 -16.09
CA GLY A 85 4.91 4.10 -15.62
C GLY A 85 6.18 4.64 -16.29
N TYR A 86 7.12 5.12 -15.46
CA TYR A 86 8.44 5.59 -15.89
C TYR A 86 9.53 5.14 -14.88
N PRO A 87 10.82 5.14 -15.26
CA PRO A 87 11.90 4.69 -14.38
C PRO A 87 11.92 5.42 -13.03
N ASP A 88 12.06 4.66 -11.95
CA ASP A 88 12.26 5.22 -10.61
C ASP A 88 13.74 5.59 -10.44
N PHE A 89 14.04 6.87 -10.65
CA PHE A 89 15.40 7.43 -10.54
C PHE A 89 15.92 7.44 -9.09
N ASN A 90 15.05 7.37 -8.07
CA ASN A 90 15.47 7.28 -6.67
C ASN A 90 16.16 5.95 -6.37
N ALA A 91 15.97 4.94 -7.21
CA ALA A 91 16.73 3.69 -7.13
C ALA A 91 18.24 3.87 -7.39
N TRP A 92 18.68 4.99 -7.98
CA TRP A 92 20.08 5.23 -8.33
C TRP A 92 20.79 6.20 -7.38
N ASP A 93 20.08 6.85 -6.46
CA ASP A 93 20.65 7.74 -5.46
C ASP A 93 21.05 6.97 -4.18
N PRO A 94 22.35 6.87 -3.83
CA PRO A 94 22.82 6.16 -2.63
C PRO A 94 22.29 6.70 -1.31
N LYS A 95 21.80 7.95 -1.27
CA LYS A 95 21.23 8.57 -0.07
C LYS A 95 19.74 8.25 0.10
N HIS A 96 19.09 7.76 -0.95
CA HIS A 96 17.67 7.46 -0.92
C HIS A 96 17.38 6.16 -0.15
N PRO A 97 16.33 6.09 0.70
CA PRO A 97 16.00 4.87 1.44
C PRO A 97 15.82 3.65 0.53
N TYR A 98 15.32 3.88 -0.68
CA TYR A 98 15.04 2.84 -1.66
C TYR A 98 16.13 2.68 -2.75
N TYR A 99 17.36 3.14 -2.49
CA TYR A 99 18.52 2.88 -3.35
C TYR A 99 18.70 1.38 -3.63
N ASP A 100 18.97 1.04 -4.90
CA ASP A 100 19.36 -0.29 -5.36
C ASP A 100 20.63 -0.21 -6.23
N PRO A 101 21.80 -0.63 -5.72
CA PRO A 101 23.06 -0.55 -6.46
C PRO A 101 23.10 -1.42 -7.74
N LYS A 102 22.12 -2.30 -7.93
CA LYS A 102 22.01 -3.14 -9.14
C LYS A 102 21.19 -2.48 -10.23
N SER A 103 20.35 -1.49 -9.91
CA SER A 103 19.57 -0.77 -10.91
C SER A 103 20.43 0.31 -11.58
N LYS A 104 20.39 0.37 -12.91
CA LYS A 104 21.15 1.34 -13.71
C LYS A 104 20.21 2.16 -14.58
N GLU A 105 20.56 3.41 -14.86
CA GLU A 105 19.76 4.28 -15.74
C GLU A 105 19.60 3.69 -17.16
N SER A 106 20.66 3.07 -17.69
CA SER A 106 20.62 2.41 -19.01
C SER A 106 19.74 1.16 -19.07
N ASN A 107 19.41 0.55 -17.92
CA ASN A 107 18.53 -0.60 -17.82
C ASN A 107 17.79 -0.59 -16.47
N PRO A 108 16.77 0.27 -16.33
CA PRO A 108 16.13 0.53 -15.04
C PRO A 108 15.41 -0.71 -14.52
N THR A 109 15.69 -1.08 -13.27
CA THR A 109 15.03 -2.22 -12.63
C THR A 109 13.66 -1.84 -12.08
N TRP A 110 13.51 -0.61 -11.57
CA TRP A 110 12.34 -0.11 -10.83
C TRP A 110 11.62 1.00 -11.60
N PHE A 111 10.30 1.08 -11.39
CA PHE A 111 9.41 2.00 -12.07
C PHE A 111 8.41 2.58 -11.08
N MET A 112 7.95 3.80 -11.36
CA MET A 112 6.96 4.55 -10.60
C MET A 112 5.96 5.22 -11.53
N VAL A 113 4.88 5.74 -10.95
CA VAL A 113 3.85 6.55 -11.61
C VAL A 113 3.72 7.87 -10.86
N ASP A 114 3.03 8.85 -11.43
CA ASP A 114 2.56 9.99 -10.62
C ASP A 114 1.08 9.79 -10.30
N VAL A 115 0.70 10.13 -9.06
CA VAL A 115 -0.69 10.11 -8.62
C VAL A 115 -1.11 11.47 -8.08
N GLU A 116 -2.33 11.86 -8.38
CA GLU A 116 -2.97 13.07 -7.87
C GLU A 116 -4.05 12.74 -6.85
N PHE A 117 -4.24 13.65 -5.89
CA PHE A 117 -5.33 13.58 -4.92
C PHE A 117 -6.69 13.70 -5.63
N VAL A 118 -7.66 12.86 -5.25
CA VAL A 118 -9.06 12.98 -5.69
C VAL A 118 -9.94 13.40 -4.52
N ALA A 119 -9.99 12.58 -3.46
CA ALA A 119 -10.82 12.85 -2.29
C ALA A 119 -10.33 12.10 -1.06
N LYS A 120 -10.66 12.59 0.13
CA LYS A 120 -10.66 11.78 1.35
C LYS A 120 -12.01 11.09 1.47
N LEU A 121 -12.03 9.86 1.98
CA LEU A 121 -13.28 9.23 2.36
C LEU A 121 -13.78 9.86 3.67
N GLU A 122 -15.10 10.03 3.80
CA GLU A 122 -15.72 10.53 5.03
C GLU A 122 -15.48 9.55 6.18
N HIS A 123 -15.57 8.26 5.88
CA HIS A 123 -15.29 7.16 6.78
C HIS A 123 -14.06 6.38 6.31
N LEU A 124 -13.06 6.22 7.18
CA LEU A 124 -11.96 5.27 6.93
C LEU A 124 -12.55 3.86 6.89
N VAL A 125 -12.37 3.14 5.78
CA VAL A 125 -12.87 1.77 5.61
C VAL A 125 -11.83 0.79 6.16
N PRO A 126 -12.03 0.20 7.36
CA PRO A 126 -10.98 -0.56 8.02
C PRO A 126 -10.79 -1.93 7.36
N LEU A 127 -9.56 -2.46 7.37
CA LEU A 127 -9.29 -3.83 6.90
C LEU A 127 -10.11 -4.87 7.67
N SER A 128 -10.30 -4.68 8.98
CA SER A 128 -11.09 -5.56 9.84
C SER A 128 -12.54 -5.68 9.37
N LEU A 129 -13.13 -4.57 8.91
CA LEU A 129 -14.46 -4.55 8.33
C LEU A 129 -14.52 -5.36 7.04
N LEU A 130 -13.59 -5.12 6.12
CA LEU A 130 -13.53 -5.85 4.84
C LEU A 130 -13.35 -7.36 5.06
N GLN A 131 -12.54 -7.77 6.04
CA GLN A 131 -12.38 -9.17 6.43
C GLN A 131 -13.66 -9.78 7.02
N ALA A 132 -14.38 -9.01 7.83
CA ALA A 132 -15.66 -9.45 8.39
C ALA A 132 -16.73 -9.64 7.30
N LEU A 133 -16.80 -8.72 6.33
CA LEU A 133 -17.71 -8.82 5.18
C LEU A 133 -17.33 -9.99 4.26
N ALA A 134 -16.03 -10.22 4.02
CA ALA A 134 -15.55 -11.36 3.25
C ALA A 134 -15.95 -12.71 3.89
N THR A 135 -15.89 -12.79 5.22
CA THR A 135 -16.31 -13.99 5.97
C THR A 135 -17.81 -14.24 5.81
N LEU A 136 -18.62 -13.17 5.83
CA LEU A 136 -20.06 -13.27 5.63
C LEU A 136 -20.41 -13.84 4.25
N ALA A 137 -19.75 -13.31 3.20
CA ALA A 137 -19.93 -13.78 1.82
C ALA A 137 -19.65 -15.28 1.66
N SER A 138 -18.65 -15.80 2.39
CA SER A 138 -18.24 -17.21 2.33
C SER A 138 -19.23 -18.15 3.04
N SER A 139 -20.07 -17.62 3.94
CA SER A 139 -21.05 -18.38 4.71
C SER A 139 -22.45 -18.38 4.10
N SER A 140 -22.71 -17.52 3.11
CA SER A 140 -24.00 -17.40 2.45
C SER A 140 -24.15 -18.52 1.41
N PRO A 141 -25.22 -19.35 1.46
CA PRO A 141 -25.47 -20.36 0.44
C PRO A 141 -25.64 -19.68 -0.92
N SER A 142 -24.97 -20.21 -1.94
CA SER A 142 -24.96 -19.67 -3.31
C SER A 142 -26.38 -19.38 -3.80
N PRO A 143 -26.78 -18.10 -4.00
CA PRO A 143 -28.06 -17.80 -4.60
C PRO A 143 -27.93 -17.93 -6.11
N SER A 144 -28.84 -18.70 -6.71
CA SER A 144 -29.09 -18.62 -8.14
C SER A 144 -29.44 -17.18 -8.51
N SER A 145 -28.65 -16.58 -9.41
CA SER A 145 -28.99 -15.39 -10.21
C SER A 145 -29.32 -14.09 -9.45
N ALA A 146 -28.40 -13.12 -9.54
CA ALA A 146 -28.66 -11.68 -9.73
C ALA A 146 -29.79 -11.02 -8.92
N SER A 147 -30.00 -11.38 -7.65
CA SER A 147 -30.86 -10.61 -6.77
C SER A 147 -30.11 -9.36 -6.32
N SER A 148 -30.57 -8.18 -6.75
CA SER A 148 -30.11 -6.86 -6.29
C SER A 148 -30.51 -6.57 -4.84
N SER A 149 -31.29 -7.46 -4.21
CA SER A 149 -31.72 -7.30 -2.83
C SER A 149 -30.54 -7.46 -1.85
N PRO A 150 -30.53 -6.70 -0.74
CA PRO A 150 -29.50 -6.82 0.28
C PRO A 150 -29.45 -8.23 0.87
N ASP A 151 -28.26 -8.69 1.23
CA ASP A 151 -28.08 -9.99 1.91
C ASP A 151 -28.80 -9.93 3.27
N PRO A 152 -29.70 -10.89 3.59
CA PRO A 152 -30.46 -10.86 4.84
C PRO A 152 -29.58 -10.96 6.09
N ALA A 153 -28.30 -11.35 5.96
CA ALA A 153 -27.36 -11.40 7.05
C ALA A 153 -26.61 -10.07 7.28
N LEU A 154 -26.76 -9.08 6.40
CA LEU A 154 -26.24 -7.73 6.62
C LEU A 154 -27.16 -6.93 7.56
N PRO A 155 -26.58 -6.13 8.48
CA PRO A 155 -27.35 -5.11 9.20
C PRO A 155 -28.04 -4.15 8.25
N THR A 156 -29.21 -3.62 8.64
CA THR A 156 -29.95 -2.61 7.85
C THR A 156 -29.09 -1.38 7.53
N SER A 157 -28.17 -1.00 8.41
CA SER A 157 -27.24 0.11 8.18
C SER A 157 -26.26 -0.12 7.04
N LEU A 158 -26.07 -1.37 6.58
CA LEU A 158 -25.22 -1.74 5.46
C LEU A 158 -26.04 -2.29 4.27
N SER A 159 -27.35 -2.02 4.21
CA SER A 159 -28.22 -2.52 3.14
C SER A 159 -27.90 -1.97 1.74
N TYR A 160 -27.04 -0.95 1.66
CA TYR A 160 -26.49 -0.43 0.40
C TYR A 160 -25.46 -1.37 -0.23
N LEU A 161 -24.97 -2.38 0.50
CA LEU A 161 -24.10 -3.42 -0.06
C LEU A 161 -24.93 -4.55 -0.67
N THR A 162 -24.59 -4.90 -1.90
CA THR A 162 -25.21 -6.01 -2.63
C THR A 162 -24.43 -7.31 -2.42
N PRO A 163 -25.02 -8.48 -2.74
CA PRO A 163 -24.28 -9.74 -2.76
C PRO A 163 -23.09 -9.73 -3.72
N ILE A 164 -23.13 -8.93 -4.79
CA ILE A 164 -22.01 -8.73 -5.71
C ILE A 164 -20.85 -8.04 -4.99
N HIS A 165 -21.12 -6.96 -4.25
CA HIS A 165 -20.11 -6.27 -3.44
C HIS A 165 -19.46 -7.20 -2.42
N LEU A 166 -20.25 -8.01 -1.71
CA LEU A 166 -19.72 -8.95 -0.71
C LEU A 166 -18.79 -9.99 -1.33
N ARG A 167 -19.16 -10.54 -2.49
CA ARG A 167 -18.30 -11.48 -3.24
C ARG A 167 -17.02 -10.80 -3.72
N ALA A 168 -17.13 -9.59 -4.28
CA ALA A 168 -15.99 -8.83 -4.76
C ALA A 168 -15.00 -8.52 -3.62
N ILE A 169 -15.50 -8.12 -2.44
CA ILE A 169 -14.67 -7.95 -1.23
C ILE A 169 -13.95 -9.27 -0.89
N ALA A 170 -14.67 -10.39 -0.85
CA ALA A 170 -14.11 -11.69 -0.51
C ALA A 170 -13.04 -12.18 -1.51
N SER A 171 -13.23 -11.91 -2.80
CA SER A 171 -12.28 -12.28 -3.85
C SER A 171 -11.21 -11.24 -4.13
N SER A 172 -11.25 -10.07 -3.49
CA SER A 172 -10.30 -8.98 -3.74
C SER A 172 -8.85 -9.40 -3.51
N ALA A 173 -7.93 -8.78 -4.25
CA ALA A 173 -6.50 -8.95 -4.03
C ALA A 173 -6.08 -8.49 -2.62
N LEU A 174 -6.79 -7.54 -2.02
CA LEU A 174 -6.48 -7.04 -0.68
C LEU A 174 -6.65 -8.14 0.38
N ILE A 175 -7.76 -8.89 0.29
CA ILE A 175 -8.08 -9.99 1.21
C ILE A 175 -7.23 -11.23 0.89
N ARG A 176 -7.07 -11.60 -0.39
CA ARG A 176 -6.38 -12.83 -0.78
C ARG A 176 -4.85 -12.71 -0.87
N ARG A 177 -4.31 -11.51 -1.11
CA ARG A 177 -2.90 -11.25 -1.45
C ARG A 177 -2.33 -10.05 -0.67
N GLY A 178 -2.44 -10.10 0.66
CA GLY A 178 -2.14 -8.95 1.54
C GLY A 178 -0.74 -8.34 1.45
N ARG A 179 0.27 -9.04 0.91
CA ARG A 179 1.66 -8.55 0.84
C ARG A 179 2.01 -7.70 -0.38
N LEU A 180 1.12 -7.58 -1.37
CA LEU A 180 1.38 -6.77 -2.56
C LEU A 180 0.99 -5.30 -2.29
N SER A 181 1.88 -4.33 -2.58
CA SER A 181 1.67 -2.91 -2.28
C SER A 181 0.89 -2.13 -3.34
N VAL A 182 0.88 -2.64 -4.57
CA VAL A 182 0.10 -2.12 -5.71
C VAL A 182 -0.72 -3.29 -6.22
N GLN A 183 -2.04 -3.14 -6.26
CA GLN A 183 -2.95 -4.24 -6.57
C GLN A 183 -3.96 -3.83 -7.62
N PRO A 184 -4.31 -4.71 -8.57
CA PRO A 184 -5.50 -4.51 -9.37
C PRO A 184 -6.75 -4.54 -8.47
N VAL A 185 -7.75 -3.75 -8.83
CA VAL A 185 -9.03 -3.69 -8.14
C VAL A 185 -10.14 -3.91 -9.15
N GLU A 186 -11.03 -4.85 -8.87
CA GLU A 186 -12.24 -5.08 -9.64
C GLU A 186 -13.28 -3.97 -9.36
N ASP A 187 -14.08 -3.60 -10.37
CA ASP A 187 -15.04 -2.50 -10.31
C ASP A 187 -16.01 -2.63 -9.12
N ASP A 188 -16.58 -3.82 -8.93
CA ASP A 188 -17.51 -4.10 -7.83
C ASP A 188 -16.84 -3.94 -6.44
N PHE A 189 -15.53 -4.22 -6.34
CA PHE A 189 -14.79 -4.01 -5.08
C PHE A 189 -14.49 -2.53 -4.87
N PHE A 190 -14.13 -1.81 -5.93
CA PHE A 190 -13.95 -0.36 -5.88
C PHE A 190 -15.22 0.35 -5.44
N GLU A 191 -16.35 0.03 -6.07
CA GLU A 191 -17.67 0.57 -5.74
C GLU A 191 -18.04 0.27 -4.29
N ALA A 192 -17.88 -0.98 -3.84
CA ALA A 192 -18.17 -1.36 -2.46
C ALA A 192 -17.38 -0.54 -1.43
N VAL A 193 -16.07 -0.33 -1.67
CA VAL A 193 -15.22 0.48 -0.78
C VAL A 193 -15.63 1.95 -0.81
N LYS A 194 -16.00 2.49 -1.97
CA LYS A 194 -16.48 3.87 -2.10
C LYS A 194 -17.79 4.07 -1.34
N LEU A 195 -18.76 3.18 -1.50
CA LEU A 195 -20.03 3.19 -0.77
C LEU A 195 -19.82 3.13 0.75
N LEU A 196 -18.95 2.22 1.22
CA LEU A 196 -18.57 2.15 2.63
C LEU A 196 -17.96 3.47 3.10
N GLY A 197 -17.00 4.01 2.36
CA GLY A 197 -16.31 5.25 2.72
C GLY A 197 -17.19 6.50 2.72
N GLU A 198 -18.29 6.49 1.96
CA GLU A 198 -19.27 7.58 1.87
C GLU A 198 -20.41 7.42 2.89
N GLN A 199 -20.87 6.20 3.16
CA GLN A 199 -22.11 5.99 3.95
C GLN A 199 -21.88 5.56 5.39
N GLY A 200 -20.72 4.99 5.75
CA GLY A 200 -20.48 4.54 7.12
C GLY A 200 -21.44 3.41 7.57
N GLY A 201 -21.71 3.32 8.88
CA GLY A 201 -22.83 2.52 9.42
C GLY A 201 -22.45 1.14 9.94
N TRP A 202 -21.17 0.80 10.05
CA TRP A 202 -20.68 -0.45 10.64
C TRP A 202 -20.28 -0.33 12.12
N GLU A 203 -20.22 0.88 12.66
CA GLU A 203 -19.84 1.15 14.05
C GLU A 203 -20.79 0.46 15.03
N ASP A 204 -22.08 0.46 14.71
CA ASP A 204 -23.12 -0.26 15.45
C ASP A 204 -22.95 -1.78 15.36
N TRP A 205 -22.46 -2.27 14.22
CA TRP A 205 -22.20 -3.69 13.99
C TRP A 205 -20.99 -4.20 14.79
N GLU A 206 -19.89 -3.44 14.83
CA GLU A 206 -18.73 -3.77 15.66
C GLU A 206 -19.09 -3.78 17.14
N SER A 207 -19.84 -2.76 17.60
CA SER A 207 -20.32 -2.65 18.98
C SER A 207 -21.23 -3.83 19.38
N ALA A 208 -22.10 -4.28 18.47
CA ALA A 208 -22.97 -5.43 18.70
C ALA A 208 -22.18 -6.75 18.79
N LYS A 209 -21.15 -6.92 17.95
CA LYS A 209 -20.24 -8.09 18.00
C LYS A 209 -19.45 -8.12 19.31
N GLU A 210 -18.92 -6.98 19.76
CA GLU A 210 -18.18 -6.89 21.02
C GLU A 210 -19.06 -7.27 22.22
N LYS A 211 -20.29 -6.75 22.27
CA LYS A 211 -21.30 -7.12 23.29
C LYS A 211 -21.62 -8.61 23.26
N LYS A 212 -21.76 -9.22 22.08
CA LYS A 212 -22.02 -10.66 21.92
C LYS A 212 -20.82 -11.51 22.34
N GLY A 213 -19.60 -11.08 22.02
CA GLY A 213 -18.35 -11.72 22.44
C GLY A 213 -18.17 -11.69 23.96
N ARG A 214 -18.42 -10.54 24.60
CA ARG A 214 -18.38 -10.39 26.06
C ARG A 214 -19.44 -11.24 26.76
N LYS A 215 -20.65 -11.35 26.20
CA LYS A 215 -21.71 -12.25 26.70
C LYS A 215 -21.34 -13.73 26.55
N ALA A 216 -20.71 -14.12 25.45
CA ALA A 216 -20.24 -15.49 25.24
C ALA A 216 -19.07 -15.87 26.16
N ALA A 217 -18.15 -14.92 26.42
CA ALA A 217 -17.05 -15.11 27.38
C ALA A 217 -17.58 -15.22 28.83
N ALA A 218 -18.55 -14.38 29.21
CA ALA A 218 -19.21 -14.45 30.51
C ALA A 218 -20.00 -15.77 30.70
N ALA A 219 -20.68 -16.26 29.65
CA ALA A 219 -21.39 -17.54 29.69
C ALA A 219 -20.44 -18.75 29.82
N LYS A 220 -19.23 -18.66 29.24
CA LYS A 220 -18.18 -19.69 29.43
C LYS A 220 -17.56 -19.63 30.83
N ALA A 221 -17.40 -18.44 31.42
CA ALA A 221 -16.91 -18.28 32.78
C ALA A 221 -17.91 -18.74 33.85
N GLY A 222 -19.21 -18.54 33.63
CA GLY A 222 -20.28 -19.01 34.54
C GLY A 222 -20.46 -20.53 34.58
N LYS A 223 -19.98 -21.27 33.58
CA LYS A 223 -20.08 -22.74 33.50
C LYS A 223 -18.92 -23.48 34.19
N GLY A 224 -17.92 -22.75 34.70
CA GLY A 224 -16.75 -23.29 35.39
C GLY A 224 -16.83 -23.30 36.93
N LYS A 225 -17.93 -22.82 37.52
CA LYS A 225 -18.11 -22.75 38.98
C LYS A 225 -19.39 -23.45 39.42
N ALA A 226 -19.41 -24.77 39.29
CA ALA A 226 -20.39 -25.66 39.91
C ALA A 226 -19.75 -27.02 40.19
N LYS A 227 -18.72 -27.04 41.03
CA LYS A 227 -18.35 -28.22 41.82
C LYS A 227 -17.43 -27.81 42.97
N ALA A 228 -17.66 -28.44 44.12
CA ALA A 228 -17.09 -28.21 45.46
C ALA A 228 -17.79 -27.06 46.22
N ASP A 229 -18.61 -27.44 47.20
CA ASP A 229 -18.24 -27.32 48.60
C ASP A 229 -19.27 -28.08 49.46
N ASP A 230 -18.82 -29.17 50.09
CA ASP A 230 -19.41 -29.72 51.31
C ASP A 230 -18.25 -30.26 52.17
N GLU A 231 -18.46 -30.17 53.48
CA GLU A 231 -17.65 -30.56 54.64
C GLU A 231 -16.49 -29.69 55.16
N GLU A 232 -16.73 -29.27 56.42
CA GLU A 232 -15.91 -28.60 57.40
C GLU A 232 -14.80 -29.50 57.98
N GLY A 233 -13.74 -28.87 58.50
CA GLY A 233 -12.72 -29.52 59.31
C GLY A 233 -11.75 -28.50 59.90
N GLU A 234 -11.91 -28.24 61.19
CA GLU A 234 -11.14 -27.31 62.02
C GLU A 234 -9.66 -27.72 62.21
N GLY A 235 -8.78 -26.73 62.42
CA GLY A 235 -7.40 -26.94 62.86
C GLY A 235 -6.56 -25.67 62.92
N GLU A 236 -6.43 -25.09 64.13
CA GLU A 236 -5.38 -24.16 64.61
C GLU A 236 -3.93 -24.59 64.21
N LYS A 237 -2.85 -23.79 64.10
CA LYS A 237 -2.37 -22.56 64.76
C LYS A 237 -1.05 -22.04 64.10
N GLU A 238 -0.73 -20.77 64.38
CA GLU A 238 0.60 -20.13 64.59
C GLU A 238 1.56 -19.68 63.44
N ASP A 239 1.63 -18.34 63.32
CA ASP A 239 2.78 -17.40 63.50
C ASP A 239 4.05 -17.38 62.58
N LYS A 240 4.10 -16.34 61.73
CA LYS A 240 5.17 -15.30 61.54
C LYS A 240 6.59 -15.63 60.95
N PRO A 241 7.35 -14.60 60.48
CA PRO A 241 7.86 -14.57 59.10
C PRO A 241 9.40 -14.49 58.97
N ALA A 242 9.94 -14.67 57.76
CA ALA A 242 11.33 -14.31 57.44
C ALA A 242 11.58 -13.97 55.95
N THR A 243 11.91 -12.69 55.72
CA THR A 243 13.05 -12.12 54.94
C THR A 243 13.57 -12.73 53.62
N LYS A 244 13.61 -11.84 52.59
CA LYS A 244 14.53 -11.61 51.44
C LYS A 244 15.95 -12.24 51.51
N PRO A 245 16.77 -12.36 50.41
CA PRO A 245 16.84 -11.42 49.27
C PRO A 245 17.21 -11.95 47.86
N SER A 246 17.07 -11.00 46.93
CA SER A 246 17.64 -10.87 45.58
C SER A 246 19.15 -11.17 45.47
N LYS A 247 19.56 -11.76 44.34
CA LYS A 247 20.94 -11.66 43.81
C LYS A 247 20.93 -11.09 42.39
N ALA A 248 21.48 -9.89 42.28
CA ALA A 248 22.06 -9.35 41.06
C ALA A 248 23.31 -10.16 40.69
N ARG A 249 23.62 -10.24 39.39
CA ARG A 249 24.92 -10.71 38.91
C ARG A 249 25.48 -9.72 37.89
N THR A 250 26.57 -9.11 38.31
CA THR A 250 27.48 -8.20 37.62
C THR A 250 28.43 -8.95 36.69
N GLY A 251 28.74 -8.32 35.55
CA GLY A 251 30.08 -8.23 34.94
C GLY A 251 30.64 -9.44 34.20
N SER A 252 31.01 -9.27 32.92
CA SER A 252 32.41 -8.99 32.59
C SER A 252 32.61 -8.58 31.13
N ARG A 253 33.53 -7.63 31.00
CA ARG A 253 34.13 -6.98 29.83
C ARG A 253 35.23 -7.87 29.26
N ALA A 254 35.40 -7.86 27.94
CA ALA A 254 36.69 -8.18 27.30
C ALA A 254 36.87 -7.32 26.04
N LYS A 255 37.93 -6.50 26.08
CA LYS A 255 38.51 -5.69 25.00
C LYS A 255 39.34 -6.60 24.08
N GLY A 256 39.40 -6.26 22.79
CA GLY A 256 40.46 -6.67 21.87
C GLY A 256 40.68 -5.57 20.83
N GLU A 257 41.78 -4.82 21.00
CA GLU A 257 42.29 -3.80 20.08
C GLU A 257 43.29 -4.42 19.07
N GLY A 258 43.41 -3.77 17.91
CA GLY A 258 44.57 -3.85 17.00
C GLY A 258 44.17 -4.12 15.54
N GLN A 259 44.71 -3.48 14.50
CA GLN A 259 45.65 -2.38 14.38
C GLN A 259 45.68 -1.98 12.88
N ALA A 260 45.86 -0.70 12.56
CA ALA A 260 45.94 -0.15 11.21
C ALA A 260 47.35 -0.29 10.59
N LYS A 261 47.44 -0.47 9.26
CA LYS A 261 48.59 -0.09 8.37
C LYS A 261 48.03 0.16 6.95
N LYS A 262 47.98 1.41 6.46
CA LYS A 262 49.00 2.24 5.77
C LYS A 262 48.99 2.05 4.23
N ALA A 263 48.68 3.15 3.53
CA ALA A 263 48.76 3.35 2.08
C ALA A 263 50.21 3.51 1.58
N PRO A 264 50.39 3.57 0.25
CA PRO A 264 51.25 4.60 -0.32
C PRO A 264 50.59 5.40 -1.45
N GLU A 265 50.97 6.68 -1.51
CA GLU A 265 50.80 7.64 -2.60
C GLU A 265 51.57 7.22 -3.87
N MET A 266 51.09 7.66 -5.04
CA MET A 266 51.94 8.05 -6.17
C MET A 266 51.33 9.27 -6.89
N GLU A 267 52.12 10.35 -6.79
CA GLU A 267 52.40 11.52 -7.63
C GLU A 267 51.65 11.86 -8.93
N GLU A 268 51.62 13.18 -9.15
CA GLU A 268 51.15 14.00 -10.27
C GLU A 268 51.85 13.73 -11.62
N GLY A 269 51.16 14.14 -12.69
CA GLY A 269 51.77 14.43 -13.99
C GLY A 269 50.85 15.32 -14.83
N ALA A 270 51.04 16.63 -14.72
CA ALA A 270 50.42 17.66 -15.57
C ALA A 270 51.28 17.93 -16.82
N ALA A 271 50.63 18.07 -17.99
CA ALA A 271 51.02 18.88 -19.17
C ALA A 271 50.05 18.52 -20.32
N GLY A 272 49.51 19.42 -21.14
CA GLY A 272 49.71 20.85 -21.27
C GLY A 272 48.62 21.45 -22.17
N GLY A 273 48.50 22.77 -22.10
CA GLY A 273 47.74 23.57 -23.06
C GLY A 273 48.67 24.53 -23.79
N ALA A 274 48.38 24.72 -25.09
CA ALA A 274 48.69 25.88 -25.95
C ALA A 274 48.10 25.50 -27.33
N SER A 275 47.03 26.17 -27.80
CA SER A 275 47.04 27.37 -28.66
C SER A 275 47.32 26.97 -30.14
N ASP A 276 46.77 27.53 -31.22
CA ASP A 276 46.10 28.79 -31.52
C ASP A 276 45.30 28.64 -32.84
N ASP A 277 44.32 29.53 -32.99
CA ASP A 277 43.94 30.33 -34.17
C ASP A 277 43.34 29.81 -35.51
N GLU A 278 42.53 30.76 -36.01
CA GLU A 278 42.08 31.08 -37.37
C GLU A 278 40.82 30.43 -37.97
N VAL A 279 39.70 31.15 -37.78
CA VAL A 279 39.06 32.00 -38.82
C VAL A 279 39.12 31.48 -40.25
N THR A 280 37.96 31.27 -40.88
CA THR A 280 37.57 32.03 -42.09
C THR A 280 36.07 31.93 -42.36
N THR A 281 35.54 33.11 -42.63
CA THR A 281 34.20 33.55 -42.98
C THR A 281 33.69 33.12 -44.36
N GLY A 282 32.35 33.11 -44.49
CA GLY A 282 31.63 33.40 -45.75
C GLY A 282 31.20 32.14 -46.53
N GLY A 283 30.01 32.04 -47.10
CA GLY A 283 28.93 32.99 -47.26
C GLY A 283 28.00 32.51 -48.38
N LYS A 284 26.69 32.61 -48.13
CA LYS A 284 25.60 32.93 -49.07
C LYS A 284 25.26 32.04 -50.30
N ARG A 285 23.96 31.71 -50.33
CA ARG A 285 23.00 31.67 -51.49
C ARG A 285 23.18 30.48 -52.45
N GLY A 286 22.15 29.81 -52.96
CA GLY A 286 20.70 29.95 -52.86
C GLY A 286 19.99 29.00 -53.84
N ALA A 287 18.66 29.14 -53.88
CA ALA A 287 17.71 28.81 -54.96
C ALA A 287 17.33 27.35 -55.27
N LYS A 288 16.03 27.08 -54.98
CA LYS A 288 14.97 26.48 -55.83
C LYS A 288 15.34 25.35 -56.81
N THR A 289 14.62 24.22 -56.70
CA THR A 289 13.85 23.62 -57.81
C THR A 289 12.63 22.84 -57.30
N ALA A 290 11.56 22.88 -58.10
CA ALA A 290 10.28 22.23 -57.89
C ALA A 290 10.30 20.77 -58.37
N GLY A 291 9.42 19.93 -57.80
CA GLY A 291 9.20 18.55 -58.22
C GLY A 291 7.81 18.05 -57.83
N THR A 292 6.87 18.24 -58.75
CA THR A 292 5.46 17.81 -58.75
C THR A 292 5.32 16.28 -58.69
N ARG A 293 4.35 15.73 -57.94
CA ARG A 293 3.29 14.84 -58.50
C ARG A 293 2.29 14.25 -57.48
N SER A 294 1.03 14.46 -57.83
CA SER A 294 -0.12 13.54 -57.81
C SER A 294 -0.69 13.02 -56.50
N SER A 295 -1.66 13.80 -56.02
CA SER A 295 -2.88 13.36 -55.33
C SER A 295 -3.75 12.43 -56.20
N LYS A 296 -4.18 11.28 -55.64
CA LYS A 296 -5.35 10.54 -56.12
C LYS A 296 -6.36 10.42 -54.97
N ARG A 297 -7.55 10.97 -55.23
CA ARG A 297 -8.73 11.03 -54.38
C ARG A 297 -9.30 9.63 -54.10
N LEU A 298 -9.80 9.41 -52.87
CA LEU A 298 -10.99 8.58 -52.63
C LEU A 298 -11.92 9.30 -51.65
N ARG A 299 -13.21 9.23 -51.99
CA ARG A 299 -14.34 9.99 -51.46
C ARG A 299 -14.86 9.39 -50.14
N GLY A 300 -15.35 10.27 -49.26
CA GLY A 300 -16.32 9.94 -48.20
C GLY A 300 -17.74 10.37 -48.58
N GLY A 301 -18.71 9.85 -47.81
CA GLY A 301 -20.16 10.09 -47.87
C GLY A 301 -20.90 8.75 -47.95
N SER A 302 -21.76 8.35 -47.02
CA SER A 302 -22.46 9.03 -45.91
C SER A 302 -22.35 8.23 -44.62
#